data_AF-A0A8A8EAH1-F1
#
_entry.id   AF-A0A8A8EAH1-F1
#
_cell.length_a   1.000
_cell.length_b   1.000
_cell.length_c   1.000
_cell.angle_alpha   90.00
_cell.angle_beta   90.00
_cell.angle_gamma   90.00
#
_symmetry.space_group_name_H-M   'P 1'
#
loop_
_entity.id
_entity.type
_entity.pdbx_description
1 polymer ?
#
loop_
_entity_poly.entity_id
_entity_poly.type
_entity_poly.pdbx_seq_one_letter_code
_entity_poly.pdbx_strand_id
1 'polypeptide(L)'
;MEGFGVHTYTLVSKSGKVLFVKFHWKPTCGIKNLTDEEAKVVGGANHSHATKDLHDAITSGNYPEWKLFIQTMDPADEDKFDFDPLDVTKIWPEDLLPLQPVGRLVLNRTIDNFFNETEQLAFNPGLVPPGIYYSDDKLLQCRIFAYGDTQ
;
A
#
# COMPACT_ATOMS: atom_id res chain seq x y z
N MET A 1 -2.48 8.09 -7.84
CA MET A 1 -3.35 7.68 -6.72
C MET A 1 -2.53 7.50 -5.45
N GLU A 2 -3.15 7.66 -4.28
CA GLU A 2 -2.57 7.21 -3.01
C GLU A 2 -2.61 5.68 -2.90
N GLY A 3 -1.77 5.13 -2.03
CA GLY A 3 -1.77 3.72 -1.68
C GLY A 3 -1.70 3.54 -0.17
N PHE A 4 -2.36 2.50 0.33
CA PHE A 4 -2.46 2.24 1.77
C PHE A 4 -2.23 0.75 2.03
N GLY A 5 -1.50 0.44 3.10
CA GLY A 5 -1.41 -0.94 3.62
C GLY A 5 -2.73 -1.42 4.23
N VAL A 6 -3.60 -0.48 4.64
CA VAL A 6 -4.90 -0.65 5.33
C VAL A 6 -4.75 -1.24 6.73
N HIS A 7 -4.16 -2.43 6.82
CA HIS A 7 -3.94 -3.17 8.04
C HIS A 7 -2.93 -2.49 8.95
N THR A 8 -3.11 -2.73 10.25
CA THR A 8 -2.08 -2.45 11.23
C THR A 8 -1.09 -3.61 11.24
N TYR A 9 0.19 -3.32 11.05
CA TYR A 9 1.30 -4.25 11.24
C TYR A 9 2.04 -3.90 12.54
N THR A 10 3.07 -4.66 12.88
CA THR A 10 3.98 -4.35 13.98
C THR A 10 5.40 -4.12 13.46
N LEU A 11 6.09 -3.13 14.02
CA LEU A 11 7.53 -2.91 13.89
C LEU A 11 8.22 -3.37 15.17
N VAL A 12 9.28 -4.17 15.02
CA VAL A 12 10.08 -4.66 16.15
C VAL A 12 11.50 -4.15 16.01
N SER A 13 11.90 -3.31 16.95
CA SER A 13 13.27 -2.77 17.01
C SER A 13 14.28 -3.81 17.49
N LYS A 14 15.58 -3.50 17.33
CA LYS A 14 16.68 -4.37 17.82
C LYS A 14 16.64 -4.66 19.32
N SER A 15 16.04 -3.77 20.12
CA SER A 15 15.88 -3.96 21.57
C SER A 15 14.60 -4.71 21.94
N GLY A 16 13.82 -5.17 20.97
CA GLY A 16 12.53 -5.83 21.19
C GLY A 16 11.36 -4.89 21.43
N LYS A 17 11.54 -3.56 21.34
CA LYS A 17 10.41 -2.61 21.41
C LYS A 17 9.51 -2.81 20.20
N VAL A 18 8.20 -2.96 20.47
CA VAL A 18 7.14 -3.11 19.47
C VAL A 18 6.43 -1.78 19.29
N LEU A 19 6.09 -1.45 18.04
CA LEU A 19 5.15 -0.38 17.68
C LEU A 19 4.14 -0.94 16.68
N PHE A 20 2.88 -0.52 16.76
CA PHE A 20 1.94 -0.68 15.66
C PHE A 20 2.31 0.28 14.53
N VAL A 21 2.05 -0.11 13.28
CA VAL A 21 2.37 0.69 12.09
C VAL A 21 1.30 0.57 11.00
N LYS A 22 0.99 1.69 10.34
CA LYS A 22 0.30 1.73 9.03
C LYS A 22 1.20 2.34 7.96
N PHE A 23 1.14 1.80 6.75
CA PHE A 23 1.96 2.21 5.60
C PHE A 23 1.16 3.02 4.58
N HIS A 24 1.74 4.12 4.08
CA HIS A 24 1.08 5.04 3.17
C HIS A 24 2.00 5.43 2.01
N TRP A 25 1.48 5.38 0.79
CA TRP A 25 2.12 5.87 -0.41
C TRP A 25 1.43 7.15 -0.87
N LYS A 26 2.18 8.26 -0.91
CA LYS A 26 1.68 9.54 -1.44
C LYS A 26 2.31 9.78 -2.82
N PRO A 27 1.50 9.93 -3.90
CA PRO A 27 2.02 10.16 -5.25
C PRO A 27 2.65 11.56 -5.34
N THR A 28 3.78 11.68 -6.02
CA THR A 28 4.41 13.01 -6.20
C THR A 28 3.83 13.81 -7.36
N CYS A 29 3.16 13.14 -8.30
CA CYS A 29 2.43 13.78 -9.40
C CYS A 29 1.06 14.37 -8.98
N GLY A 30 0.70 14.26 -7.69
CA GLY A 30 -0.61 14.66 -7.18
C GLY A 30 -1.70 13.62 -7.41
N ILE A 31 -2.94 13.99 -7.08
CA ILE A 31 -4.12 13.14 -7.22
C ILE A 31 -5.04 13.76 -8.26
N LYS A 32 -5.43 12.97 -9.26
CA LYS A 32 -6.40 13.30 -10.29
C LYS A 32 -7.31 12.10 -10.48
N ASN A 33 -8.60 12.35 -10.62
CA ASN A 33 -9.63 11.33 -10.77
C ASN A 33 -10.46 11.64 -12.01
N LEU A 34 -10.98 10.59 -12.64
CA LEU A 34 -12.02 10.73 -13.65
C LEU A 34 -13.35 11.01 -12.95
N THR A 35 -14.19 11.79 -13.59
CA THR A 35 -15.63 11.83 -13.29
C THR A 35 -16.31 10.55 -13.79
N ASP A 36 -17.51 10.26 -13.29
CA ASP A 36 -18.27 9.08 -13.70
C ASP A 36 -18.50 9.03 -15.22
N GLU A 37 -18.77 10.18 -15.86
CA GLU A 37 -18.96 10.26 -17.30
C GLU A 37 -17.66 10.04 -18.08
N GLU A 38 -16.55 10.62 -17.62
CA GLU A 38 -15.23 10.37 -18.22
C GLU A 38 -14.82 8.90 -18.08
N ALA A 39 -15.08 8.28 -16.93
CA ALA A 39 -14.74 6.88 -16.67
C ALA A 39 -15.50 5.93 -17.61
N LYS A 40 -16.77 6.19 -17.90
CA LYS A 40 -17.56 5.42 -18.88
C LYS A 40 -16.96 5.53 -20.28
N VAL A 41 -16.62 6.76 -20.70
CA VAL A 41 -16.05 7.02 -22.02
C VAL A 41 -14.67 6.38 -22.16
N VAL A 42 -13.77 6.63 -21.21
CA VAL A 42 -12.39 6.11 -21.21
C VAL A 42 -12.39 4.58 -21.13
N GLY A 43 -13.16 4.01 -20.20
CA GLY A 43 -13.27 2.55 -20.03
C GLY A 43 -13.87 1.86 -21.25
N GLY A 44 -14.86 2.47 -21.91
CA GLY A 44 -15.45 1.96 -23.15
C GLY A 44 -14.51 2.06 -24.36
N ALA A 45 -13.71 3.12 -24.44
CA ALA A 45 -12.76 3.32 -25.54
C ALA A 45 -11.47 2.50 -25.37
N ASN A 46 -10.96 2.38 -24.15
CA ASN A 46 -9.77 1.60 -23.83
C ASN A 46 -9.85 1.05 -22.38
N HIS A 47 -10.23 -0.22 -22.27
CA HIS A 47 -10.28 -0.90 -20.97
C HIS A 47 -8.90 -1.04 -20.30
N SER A 48 -7.80 -0.91 -21.06
CA SER A 48 -6.41 -1.00 -20.58
C SER A 48 -5.75 0.39 -20.44
N HIS A 49 -6.53 1.48 -20.34
CA HIS A 49 -6.00 2.84 -20.30
C HIS A 49 -4.94 3.06 -19.21
N ALA A 50 -5.13 2.53 -18.00
CA ALA A 50 -4.19 2.68 -16.90
C ALA A 50 -2.87 1.93 -17.16
N THR A 51 -2.93 0.72 -17.72
CA THR A 51 -1.74 -0.05 -18.12
C THR A 51 -0.97 0.67 -19.22
N LYS A 52 -1.69 1.19 -20.22
CA LYS A 52 -1.09 1.97 -21.31
C LYS A 52 -0.43 3.25 -20.78
N ASP A 53 -1.11 4.01 -19.93
CA ASP A 53 -0.58 5.23 -19.32
C ASP A 53 0.71 4.97 -18.54
N LEU A 54 0.72 3.94 -17.67
CA LEU A 54 1.91 3.54 -16.92
C LEU A 54 3.08 3.17 -17.84
N HIS A 55 2.82 2.37 -18.88
CA HIS A 55 3.85 1.95 -19.82
C HIS A 55 4.41 3.14 -20.63
N ASP A 56 3.54 4.01 -21.15
CA ASP A 56 3.92 5.20 -21.91
C ASP A 56 4.69 6.19 -21.02
N ALA A 57 4.29 6.35 -19.76
CA ALA A 57 4.99 7.21 -18.81
C ALA A 57 6.43 6.73 -18.57
N ILE A 58 6.61 5.42 -18.34
CA ILE A 58 7.95 4.85 -18.11
C ILE A 58 8.80 4.94 -19.39
N THR A 59 8.25 4.58 -20.55
CA THR A 59 9.00 4.58 -21.82
C THR A 59 9.38 5.99 -22.30
N SER A 60 8.59 7.01 -21.95
CA SER A 60 8.91 8.42 -22.22
C SER A 60 9.83 9.07 -21.18
N GLY A 61 10.28 8.34 -20.15
CA GLY A 61 11.13 8.85 -19.08
C GLY A 61 10.40 9.65 -18.00
N ASN A 62 9.07 9.73 -18.06
CA ASN A 62 8.23 10.34 -17.04
C ASN A 62 7.91 9.34 -15.92
N TYR A 63 8.93 8.98 -15.13
CA TYR A 63 8.83 7.90 -14.15
C TYR A 63 7.84 8.21 -13.02
N PRO A 64 6.80 7.36 -12.83
CA PRO A 64 5.90 7.50 -11.71
C PRO A 64 6.63 7.31 -10.37
N GLU A 65 6.31 8.16 -9.41
CA GLU A 65 6.97 8.20 -8.11
C GLU A 65 5.96 8.35 -6.95
N TRP A 66 6.27 7.65 -5.86
CA TRP A 66 5.56 7.78 -4.58
C TRP A 66 6.55 7.96 -3.42
N LYS A 67 6.18 8.77 -2.44
CA LYS A 67 6.84 8.84 -1.13
C LYS A 67 6.20 7.85 -0.17
N LEU A 68 7.01 7.08 0.53
CA LEU A 68 6.57 6.18 1.60
C LEU A 68 6.52 6.94 2.91
N PHE A 69 5.38 6.84 3.59
CA PHE A 69 5.17 7.30 4.94
C PHE A 69 4.69 6.17 5.83
N ILE A 70 4.93 6.32 7.13
CA ILE A 70 4.34 5.47 8.17
C ILE A 70 3.62 6.31 9.21
N GLN A 71 2.57 5.75 9.80
CA GLN A 71 2.05 6.17 11.11
C GLN A 71 2.45 5.11 12.12
N THR A 72 2.80 5.50 13.34
CA THR A 72 3.15 4.56 14.42
C THR A 72 2.35 4.83 15.69
N MET A 73 2.03 3.77 16.42
CA MET A 73 1.30 3.82 17.69
C MET A 73 1.95 2.85 18.68
N ASP A 74 2.05 3.24 19.95
CA ASP A 74 2.45 2.31 21.00
C ASP A 74 1.28 1.37 21.30
N PRO A 75 1.44 0.03 21.31
CA PRO A 75 0.35 -0.88 21.66
C PRO A 75 -0.28 -0.58 23.03
N ALA A 76 0.45 0.04 23.96
CA ALA A 76 -0.10 0.48 25.25
C ALA A 76 -1.11 1.64 25.13
N ASP A 77 -1.20 2.27 23.96
CA ASP A 77 -2.12 3.37 23.66
C ASP A 77 -3.37 2.90 22.91
N GLU A 78 -3.54 1.60 22.66
CA GLU A 78 -4.63 1.03 21.85
C GLU A 78 -6.01 1.51 22.34
N ASP A 79 -6.25 1.47 23.65
CA ASP A 79 -7.51 1.89 24.29
C ASP A 79 -7.66 3.42 24.47
N LYS A 80 -6.69 4.22 24.02
CA LYS A 80 -6.71 5.69 24.18
C LYS A 80 -7.45 6.42 23.06
N PHE A 81 -7.80 5.71 21.99
CA PHE A 81 -8.47 6.27 20.82
C PHE A 81 -9.96 5.89 20.81
N ASP A 82 -10.76 6.64 20.05
CA ASP A 82 -12.19 6.36 19.84
C ASP A 82 -12.44 5.31 18.74
N PHE A 83 -11.37 4.65 18.29
CA PHE A 83 -11.38 3.57 17.32
C PHE A 83 -10.43 2.45 17.76
N ASP A 84 -10.75 1.22 17.36
CA ASP A 84 -9.83 0.09 17.47
C ASP A 84 -8.73 0.23 16.40
N PRO A 85 -7.44 0.34 16.76
CA PRO A 85 -6.35 0.47 15.81
C PRO A 85 -6.20 -0.74 14.87
N LEU A 86 -6.74 -1.91 15.24
CA LEU A 86 -6.74 -3.14 14.46
C LEU A 86 -7.98 -3.30 13.57
N ASP A 87 -8.96 -2.38 13.67
CA ASP A 87 -10.14 -2.35 12.80
C ASP A 87 -9.81 -1.71 11.43
N VAL A 88 -9.81 -2.53 10.39
CA VAL A 88 -9.57 -2.12 8.99
C VAL A 88 -10.62 -1.16 8.42
N THR A 89 -11.76 -1.00 9.07
CA THR A 89 -12.78 -0.01 8.67
C THR A 89 -12.46 1.39 9.18
N LYS A 90 -11.40 1.54 9.99
CA LYS A 90 -10.97 2.79 10.61
C LYS A 90 -9.65 3.28 10.04
N ILE A 91 -9.62 4.57 9.74
CA ILE A 91 -8.37 5.28 9.48
C ILE A 91 -7.77 5.73 10.80
N TRP A 92 -6.45 5.85 10.84
CA TRP A 92 -5.76 6.54 11.92
C TRP A 92 -5.68 8.02 11.54
N PRO A 93 -6.38 8.93 12.27
CA PRO A 93 -6.41 10.35 11.90
C PRO A 93 -5.00 10.94 11.83
N GLU A 94 -4.66 11.58 10.71
CA GLU A 94 -3.31 12.12 10.47
C GLU A 94 -2.95 13.31 11.41
N ASP A 95 -3.95 13.95 12.03
CA ASP A 95 -3.79 15.00 13.04
C ASP A 95 -3.42 14.44 14.42
N LEU A 96 -3.87 13.22 14.74
CA LEU A 96 -3.51 12.52 15.98
C LEU A 96 -2.22 11.72 15.83
N LEU A 97 -2.06 11.06 14.68
CA LEU A 97 -0.95 10.16 14.37
C LEU A 97 -0.29 10.64 13.07
N PRO A 98 0.65 11.60 13.13
CA PRO A 98 1.17 12.24 11.93
C PRO A 98 2.02 11.29 11.08
N LEU A 99 1.94 11.50 9.77
CA LEU A 99 2.73 10.77 8.78
C LEU A 99 4.23 11.08 8.92
N GLN A 100 5.04 10.03 8.97
CA GLN A 100 6.51 10.09 9.06
C GLN A 100 7.11 9.61 7.74
N PRO A 101 7.88 10.45 7.01
CA PRO A 101 8.49 10.05 5.74
C PRO A 101 9.63 9.05 5.97
N VAL A 102 9.65 7.96 5.21
CA VAL A 102 10.66 6.89 5.37
C VAL A 102 11.32 6.46 4.07
N GLY A 103 10.79 6.85 2.90
CA GLY A 103 11.40 6.44 1.64
C GLY A 103 10.67 6.93 0.39
N ARG A 104 11.09 6.38 -0.75
CA ARG A 104 10.58 6.73 -2.09
C ARG A 104 10.63 5.52 -3.01
N LEU A 105 9.60 5.34 -3.82
CA LEU A 105 9.51 4.34 -4.88
C LEU A 105 9.46 5.07 -6.23
N VAL A 106 10.27 4.63 -7.19
CA VAL A 106 10.26 5.13 -8.57
C VAL A 106 10.16 3.93 -9.49
N LEU A 107 9.14 3.92 -10.35
CA LEU A 107 8.99 2.90 -11.39
C LEU A 107 9.67 3.42 -12.66
N ASN A 108 10.81 2.84 -13.01
CA ASN A 108 11.69 3.35 -14.07
C ASN A 108 12.01 2.37 -15.19
N ARG A 109 11.40 1.19 -15.18
CA ARG A 109 11.61 0.17 -16.21
C ARG A 109 10.33 -0.60 -16.47
N THR A 110 10.08 -0.92 -17.73
CA THR A 110 9.02 -1.84 -18.14
C THR A 110 9.49 -3.29 -18.05
N ILE A 111 8.55 -4.21 -18.21
CA ILE A 111 8.81 -5.65 -18.30
C ILE A 111 9.19 -6.03 -19.74
N ASP A 112 9.91 -7.14 -19.89
CA ASP A 112 10.22 -7.73 -21.20
C ASP A 112 9.13 -8.73 -21.62
N ASN A 113 8.55 -9.45 -20.65
CA ASN A 113 7.48 -10.42 -20.89
C ASN A 113 6.37 -10.32 -19.85
N PHE A 114 5.17 -9.96 -20.30
CA PHE A 114 4.00 -9.79 -19.43
C PHE A 114 3.64 -11.06 -18.64
N PHE A 115 3.63 -12.22 -19.30
CA PHE A 115 3.22 -13.46 -18.64
C PHE A 115 4.21 -13.89 -17.56
N ASN A 116 5.52 -13.79 -17.84
CA ASN A 116 6.55 -14.22 -16.91
C ASN A 116 6.76 -13.27 -15.73
N GLU A 117 6.56 -11.96 -15.93
CA GLU A 117 6.92 -10.96 -14.92
C GLU A 117 5.72 -10.32 -14.22
N THR A 118 4.56 -10.27 -14.87
CA THR A 118 3.33 -9.69 -14.29
C THR A 118 2.30 -10.77 -13.96
N GLU A 119 1.96 -11.65 -14.91
CA GLU A 119 0.90 -12.63 -14.71
C GLU A 119 1.27 -13.71 -13.69
N GLN A 120 2.53 -14.16 -13.69
CA GLN A 120 3.05 -15.15 -12.73
C GLN A 120 3.52 -14.54 -11.40
N LEU A 121 3.44 -13.21 -11.24
CA LEU A 121 3.92 -12.56 -10.03
C LEU A 121 2.99 -12.84 -8.85
N ALA A 122 3.55 -13.41 -7.80
CA ALA A 122 2.84 -13.76 -6.58
C ALA A 122 3.20 -12.80 -5.44
N PHE A 123 2.19 -12.10 -4.91
CA PHE A 123 2.32 -11.29 -3.69
C PHE A 123 1.65 -12.01 -2.53
N ASN A 124 2.15 -11.83 -1.30
CA ASN A 124 1.48 -12.31 -0.10
C ASN A 124 1.78 -11.34 1.07
N PRO A 125 0.77 -10.80 1.77
CA PRO A 125 0.97 -9.89 2.91
C PRO A 125 1.66 -10.55 4.12
N GLY A 126 1.75 -11.88 4.13
CA GLY A 126 2.53 -12.71 5.06
C GLY A 126 4.00 -12.87 4.69
N LEU A 127 4.48 -12.30 3.59
CA LEU A 127 5.91 -12.28 3.27
C LEU A 127 6.52 -10.97 3.78
N VAL A 128 6.91 -10.96 5.05
CA VAL A 128 7.49 -9.79 5.73
C VAL A 128 8.97 -10.02 6.10
N PRO A 129 9.83 -9.00 5.99
CA PRO A 129 11.22 -9.10 6.43
C PRO A 129 11.34 -9.02 7.97
N PRO A 130 12.47 -9.48 8.55
CA PRO A 130 12.74 -9.30 9.98
C PRO A 130 12.60 -7.84 10.43
N GLY A 131 11.87 -7.64 11.54
CA GLY A 131 11.55 -6.32 12.06
C GLY A 131 10.16 -5.80 11.67
N ILE A 132 9.46 -6.49 10.76
CA ILE A 132 8.03 -6.26 10.47
C ILE A 132 7.28 -7.56 10.76
N TYR A 133 6.19 -7.49 11.53
CA TYR A 133 5.34 -8.65 11.83
C TYR A 133 3.86 -8.28 11.77
N TYR A 134 3.00 -9.28 11.89
CA TYR A 134 1.55 -9.11 11.85
C TYR A 134 1.04 -8.61 13.21
N SER A 135 -0.09 -7.90 13.18
CA SER A 135 -0.89 -7.62 14.38
C SER A 135 -2.05 -8.62 14.49
N ASP A 136 -2.89 -8.45 15.51
CA ASP A 136 -4.13 -9.24 15.68
C ASP A 136 -5.32 -8.73 14.84
N ASP A 137 -5.07 -7.85 13.86
CA ASP A 137 -6.05 -7.48 12.82
C ASP A 137 -6.63 -8.76 12.19
N LYS A 138 -7.91 -8.99 12.45
CA LYS A 138 -8.60 -10.23 12.07
C LYS A 138 -8.65 -10.43 10.56
N LEU A 139 -8.71 -9.35 9.77
CA LEU A 139 -8.72 -9.45 8.32
C LEU A 139 -7.31 -9.77 7.80
N LEU A 140 -6.27 -9.17 8.38
CA LEU A 140 -4.89 -9.49 8.05
C LEU A 140 -4.57 -10.96 8.32
N GLN A 141 -4.98 -11.48 9.49
CA GLN A 141 -4.78 -12.89 9.87
C GLN A 141 -5.34 -13.86 8.81
N CYS A 142 -6.55 -13.59 8.30
CA CYS A 142 -7.12 -14.40 7.22
C CYS A 142 -6.37 -14.26 5.88
N ARG A 143 -5.93 -13.04 5.52
CA ARG A 143 -5.22 -12.79 4.25
C ARG A 143 -3.87 -13.50 4.18
N ILE A 144 -3.13 -13.56 5.28
CA ILE A 144 -1.82 -14.24 5.32
C ILE A 144 -1.95 -15.70 4.85
N PHE A 145 -3.00 -16.39 5.30
CA PHE A 145 -3.32 -17.73 4.83
C PHE A 145 -3.77 -17.73 3.37
N ALA A 146 -4.78 -16.92 3.01
CA ALA A 146 -5.43 -16.97 1.70
C ALA A 146 -4.46 -16.76 0.52
N TYR A 147 -3.50 -15.85 0.67
CA TYR A 147 -2.51 -15.59 -0.39
C TYR A 147 -1.45 -16.69 -0.49
N GLY A 148 -1.21 -17.46 0.57
CA GLY A 148 -0.31 -18.62 0.50
C GLY A 148 -0.98 -19.82 -0.15
N ASP A 149 -2.29 -19.99 0.07
CA ASP A 149 -3.09 -21.08 -0.48
C ASP A 149 -3.37 -20.93 -1.98
N THR A 150 -3.60 -19.70 -2.46
CA THR A 150 -4.04 -19.46 -3.85
C THR A 150 -2.94 -19.51 -4.92
N GLN A 151 -1.66 -19.57 -4.51
CA GLN A 151 -0.50 -19.45 -5.41
C GLN A 151 -0.13 -20.76 -6.09
#